data_AF-A0A7J6SGZ8-F1
#
_entry.id   AF-A0A7J6SGZ8-F1
#
_cell.length_a   1.000
_cell.length_b   1.000
_cell.length_c   1.000
_cell.angle_alpha   90.00
_cell.angle_beta   90.00
_cell.angle_gamma   90.00
#
_symmetry.space_group_name_H-M   'P 1'
#
loop_
_entity.id
_entity.type
_entity.pdbx_description
1 polymer ?
#
loop_
_entity_poly.entity_id
_entity_poly.type
_entity_poly.pdbx_seq_one_letter_code
_entity_poly.pdbx_strand_id
1 'polypeptide(L)'
;MSLLGRIFGYPVSQGSTTGAGSHDGRASPFSGEERHSLSEMAQIHGRITERLKEPDSLTGSSCDGLVEDLREISEILLWGEQNDHQELFDYFCEKEMLGNFVKVISMPSIAVAVKIQLLQTMSLLTQNLRTRTSLIYVFSNDHINNLISVPCDWSADEELLSYYVTFVKGLALRLDPEMLTLFFHSDQFVLYTVPIRLYNSADAMVRTSVRTLTLAIYQVADRSCMDFLV
;
A
#
# COMPACT_ATOMS: atom_id res chain seq x y z
N MET A 1 -11.18 9.20 15.21
CA MET A 1 -10.27 9.82 14.22
C MET A 1 -9.59 8.69 13.45
N SER A 2 -9.61 8.70 12.12
CA SER A 2 -8.95 7.67 11.31
C SER A 2 -7.42 7.75 11.47
N LEU A 3 -6.77 6.59 11.53
CA LEU A 3 -5.31 6.42 11.59
C LEU A 3 -4.61 7.19 10.44
N LEU A 4 -5.28 7.31 9.29
CA LEU A 4 -4.83 8.00 8.09
C LEU A 4 -4.62 9.52 8.32
N GLY A 5 -5.47 10.15 9.14
CA GLY A 5 -5.33 11.59 9.46
C GLY A 5 -4.09 11.90 10.30
N ARG A 6 -3.57 10.91 11.05
CA ARG A 6 -2.32 11.04 11.82
C ARG A 6 -1.08 10.77 10.96
N ILE A 7 -1.20 9.94 9.92
CA ILE A 7 -0.08 9.53 9.06
C ILE A 7 0.16 10.52 7.92
N PHE A 8 -0.90 11.09 7.33
CA PHE A 8 -0.80 11.91 6.12
C PHE A 8 -0.81 13.44 6.35
N GLY A 9 -0.91 13.91 7.61
CA GLY A 9 -0.63 15.31 7.94
C GLY A 9 -1.53 16.36 7.26
N TYR A 10 -2.81 16.06 6.99
CA TYR A 10 -3.76 17.07 6.52
C TYR A 10 -4.39 17.81 7.70
N PRO A 11 -4.36 19.16 7.73
CA PRO A 11 -5.01 19.92 8.79
C PRO A 11 -6.54 19.87 8.63
N VAL A 12 -7.22 19.36 9.64
CA VAL A 12 -8.68 19.51 9.76
C VAL A 12 -8.96 20.91 10.32
N SER A 13 -9.62 21.76 9.53
CA SER A 13 -10.12 23.06 9.96
C SER A 13 -11.03 22.90 11.19
N GLN A 14 -10.60 23.43 12.34
CA GLN A 14 -11.38 23.39 13.58
C GLN A 14 -12.58 24.34 13.48
N GLY A 15 -13.78 23.78 13.49
CA GLY A 15 -15.01 24.49 13.82
C GLY A 15 -15.23 24.47 15.32
N SER A 16 -15.21 25.64 15.94
CA SER A 16 -15.48 25.91 17.35
C SER A 16 -16.94 25.71 17.73
N THR A 17 -17.23 25.02 18.84
CA THR A 17 -18.32 25.38 19.76
C THR A 17 -18.10 24.79 21.15
N THR A 18 -18.19 25.66 22.15
CA THR A 18 -18.20 25.44 23.60
C THR A 18 -19.59 25.00 24.10
N GLY A 19 -19.64 24.14 25.13
CA GLY A 19 -20.85 23.91 25.94
C GLY A 19 -20.67 22.81 26.99
N ALA A 20 -20.80 23.18 28.27
CA ALA A 20 -20.61 22.34 29.45
C ALA A 20 -21.86 21.52 29.85
N GLY A 21 -21.67 20.41 30.58
CA GLY A 21 -22.75 19.67 31.26
C GLY A 21 -22.30 18.33 31.87
N SER A 22 -22.53 18.15 33.17
CA SER A 22 -21.96 17.14 34.06
C SER A 22 -22.73 15.80 34.13
N HIS A 23 -22.02 14.73 34.53
CA HIS A 23 -22.43 13.49 35.22
C HIS A 23 -23.65 12.69 34.70
N ASP A 24 -23.42 11.49 34.17
CA ASP A 24 -23.99 10.25 34.75
C ASP A 24 -23.29 8.96 34.21
N GLY A 25 -23.42 7.86 34.95
CA GLY A 25 -22.55 6.69 34.88
C GLY A 25 -22.73 5.68 33.73
N ARG A 26 -21.67 4.87 33.61
CA ARG A 26 -21.64 3.45 33.20
C ARG A 26 -21.93 3.11 31.72
N ALA A 27 -20.85 3.00 30.95
CA ALA A 27 -20.63 1.91 29.99
C ALA A 27 -19.12 1.65 29.87
N SER A 28 -18.70 0.40 30.10
CA SER A 28 -17.32 -0.04 29.87
C SER A 28 -17.00 0.03 28.37
N PRO A 29 -15.83 0.54 27.94
CA PRO A 29 -15.52 0.77 26.53
C PRO A 29 -15.03 -0.52 25.86
N PHE A 30 -15.90 -1.50 25.70
CA PHE A 30 -15.72 -2.57 24.71
C PHE A 30 -16.19 -2.04 23.36
N SER A 31 -15.32 -1.37 22.59
CA SER A 31 -15.66 -0.94 21.22
C SER A 31 -14.43 -0.65 20.33
N GLY A 32 -13.32 -1.34 20.58
CA GLY A 32 -12.11 -1.28 19.75
C GLY A 32 -11.70 -2.62 19.14
N GLU A 33 -11.92 -3.73 19.85
CA GLU A 33 -11.48 -5.08 19.45
C GLU A 33 -12.41 -5.72 18.40
N GLU A 34 -13.73 -5.46 18.44
CA GLU A 34 -14.64 -6.05 17.45
C GLU A 34 -14.39 -5.55 16.02
N ARG A 35 -13.90 -4.31 15.88
CA ARG A 35 -13.65 -3.62 14.60
C ARG A 35 -12.34 -4.03 13.90
N HIS A 36 -11.55 -4.89 14.53
CA HIS A 36 -10.33 -5.41 13.92
C HIS A 36 -10.21 -6.91 14.20
N SER A 37 -11.26 -7.63 13.81
CA SER A 37 -11.37 -9.07 14.03
C SER A 37 -11.16 -9.87 12.74
N LEU A 38 -10.74 -11.13 12.88
CA LEU A 38 -10.61 -12.06 11.75
C LEU A 38 -11.96 -12.29 11.04
N SER A 39 -13.07 -12.29 11.79
CA SER A 39 -14.42 -12.38 11.22
C SER A 39 -14.72 -11.20 10.30
N GLU A 40 -14.38 -9.98 10.71
CA GLU A 40 -14.59 -8.79 9.89
C GLU A 40 -13.71 -8.80 8.64
N MET A 41 -12.42 -9.13 8.79
CA MET A 41 -11.52 -9.28 7.65
C MET A 41 -12.05 -10.31 6.64
N ALA A 42 -12.57 -11.44 7.12
CA ALA A 42 -13.16 -12.46 6.26
C ALA A 42 -14.44 -11.99 5.55
N GLN A 43 -15.26 -11.18 6.21
CA GLN A 43 -16.45 -10.59 5.58
C GLN A 43 -16.06 -9.60 4.48
N ILE A 44 -15.11 -8.68 4.77
CA ILE A 44 -14.63 -7.71 3.79
C ILE A 44 -14.00 -8.43 2.59
N HIS A 45 -13.18 -9.45 2.85
CA HIS A 45 -12.60 -10.30 1.81
C HIS A 45 -13.68 -10.94 0.92
N GLY A 46 -14.76 -11.45 1.52
CA GLY A 46 -15.91 -11.98 0.79
C GLY A 46 -16.54 -10.95 -0.12
N ARG A 47 -16.77 -9.72 0.37
CA ARG A 47 -17.30 -8.61 -0.45
C ARG A 47 -16.40 -8.28 -1.62
N ILE A 48 -15.08 -8.16 -1.39
CA ILE A 48 -14.12 -7.92 -2.48
C ILE A 48 -14.21 -9.04 -3.50
N THR A 49 -14.15 -10.30 -3.06
CA THR A 49 -14.18 -11.46 -3.97
C THR A 49 -15.45 -11.49 -4.82
N GLU A 50 -16.62 -11.20 -4.24
CA GLU A 50 -17.87 -11.11 -5.01
C GLU A 50 -17.82 -9.97 -6.03
N ARG A 51 -17.36 -8.77 -5.64
CA ARG A 51 -17.21 -7.63 -6.57
C ARG A 51 -16.26 -7.94 -7.71
N LEU A 52 -15.21 -8.72 -7.47
CA LEU A 52 -14.23 -9.11 -8.49
C LEU A 52 -14.77 -10.14 -9.51
N LYS A 53 -15.91 -10.79 -9.26
CA LYS A 53 -16.55 -11.68 -10.24
C LYS A 53 -17.21 -10.92 -11.38
N GLU A 54 -17.58 -9.66 -11.16
CA GLU A 54 -18.26 -8.80 -12.12
C GLU A 54 -17.38 -7.59 -12.46
N PRO A 55 -16.25 -7.77 -13.17
CA PRO A 55 -15.25 -6.71 -13.38
C PRO A 55 -15.79 -5.49 -14.15
N ASP A 56 -16.83 -5.65 -14.95
CA ASP A 56 -17.49 -4.53 -15.66
C ASP A 56 -18.14 -3.53 -14.69
N SER A 57 -18.51 -3.98 -13.49
CA SER A 57 -19.05 -3.14 -12.40
C SER A 57 -17.98 -2.31 -11.68
N LEU A 58 -16.70 -2.55 -11.95
CA LEU A 58 -15.58 -1.85 -11.31
C LEU A 58 -15.13 -0.61 -12.08
N THR A 59 -16.01 -0.09 -12.93
CA THR A 59 -15.81 1.09 -13.76
C THR A 59 -16.66 2.25 -13.23
N GLY A 60 -16.07 3.44 -13.07
CA GLY A 60 -16.79 4.63 -12.59
C GLY A 60 -17.21 4.57 -11.11
N SER A 61 -18.37 5.15 -10.77
CA SER A 61 -18.83 5.37 -9.38
C SER A 61 -19.24 4.08 -8.63
N SER A 62 -19.33 2.95 -9.31
CA SER A 62 -19.64 1.66 -8.67
C SER A 62 -18.45 1.08 -7.89
N CYS A 63 -17.27 1.70 -8.00
CA CYS A 63 -16.05 1.25 -7.35
C CYS A 63 -15.85 1.77 -5.91
N ASP A 64 -16.66 2.73 -5.44
CA ASP A 64 -16.53 3.34 -4.10
C ASP A 64 -16.54 2.27 -2.99
N GLY A 65 -17.43 1.28 -3.12
CA GLY A 65 -17.49 0.18 -2.17
C GLY A 65 -16.22 -0.66 -2.16
N LEU A 66 -15.59 -0.90 -3.31
CA LEU A 66 -14.31 -1.62 -3.39
C LEU A 66 -13.17 -0.80 -2.80
N VAL A 67 -13.15 0.52 -3.05
CA VAL A 67 -12.16 1.43 -2.47
C VAL A 67 -12.22 1.38 -0.94
N GLU A 68 -13.42 1.47 -0.37
CA GLU A 68 -13.62 1.37 1.08
C GLU A 68 -13.25 -0.01 1.62
N ASP A 69 -13.65 -1.10 0.95
CA ASP A 69 -13.29 -2.47 1.34
C ASP A 69 -11.76 -2.66 1.37
N LEU A 70 -11.02 -2.12 0.39
CA LEU A 70 -9.56 -2.16 0.34
C LEU A 70 -8.90 -1.33 1.45
N ARG A 71 -9.50 -0.18 1.78
CA ARG A 71 -9.05 0.68 2.88
C ARG A 71 -9.23 -0.01 4.22
N GLU A 72 -10.39 -0.62 4.48
CA GLU A 72 -10.68 -1.36 5.71
C GLU A 72 -9.72 -2.55 5.91
N ILE A 73 -9.42 -3.33 4.86
CA ILE A 73 -8.41 -4.41 4.98
C ILE A 73 -7.06 -3.85 5.40
N SER A 74 -6.62 -2.73 4.81
CA SER A 74 -5.34 -2.13 5.17
C SER A 74 -5.31 -1.66 6.63
N GLU A 75 -6.42 -1.09 7.12
CA GLU A 75 -6.54 -0.64 8.51
C GLU A 75 -6.48 -1.83 9.48
N ILE A 76 -7.20 -2.93 9.19
CA ILE A 76 -7.17 -4.15 10.01
C ILE A 76 -5.77 -4.77 10.02
N LEU A 77 -5.11 -4.87 8.86
CA LEU A 77 -3.76 -5.43 8.77
C LEU A 77 -2.75 -4.64 9.59
N LEU A 78 -2.77 -3.31 9.46
CA LEU A 78 -1.86 -2.43 10.20
C LEU A 78 -2.16 -2.44 11.70
N TRP A 79 -3.44 -2.51 12.07
CA TRP A 79 -3.82 -2.67 13.46
C TRP A 79 -3.29 -4.00 14.02
N GLY A 80 -3.46 -5.10 13.28
CA GLY A 80 -2.98 -6.42 13.67
C GLY A 80 -1.46 -6.45 13.89
N GLU A 81 -0.72 -5.87 12.95
CA GLU A 81 0.74 -5.74 13.03
C GLU A 81 1.21 -4.87 14.22
N GLN A 82 0.42 -3.86 14.62
CA GLN A 82 0.76 -2.97 15.74
C GLN A 82 0.41 -3.56 17.11
N ASN A 83 -0.51 -4.53 17.16
CA ASN A 83 -1.05 -5.11 18.38
C ASN A 83 -0.72 -6.61 18.51
N ASP A 84 0.27 -7.10 17.75
CA ASP A 84 0.77 -8.48 17.78
C ASP A 84 -0.29 -9.57 17.49
N HIS A 85 -1.31 -9.24 16.68
CA HIS A 85 -2.33 -10.17 16.18
C HIS A 85 -1.89 -10.80 14.85
N GLN A 86 -0.93 -11.72 14.93
CA GLN A 86 -0.34 -12.35 13.74
C GLN A 86 -1.37 -13.10 12.89
N GLU A 87 -2.44 -13.62 13.50
CA GLU A 87 -3.51 -14.36 12.82
C GLU A 87 -4.19 -13.57 11.69
N LEU A 88 -4.21 -12.23 11.77
CA LEU A 88 -4.75 -11.37 10.72
C LEU A 88 -3.85 -11.35 9.48
N PHE A 89 -2.53 -11.31 9.68
CA PHE A 89 -1.57 -11.38 8.60
C PHE A 89 -1.49 -12.79 8.01
N ASP A 90 -1.57 -13.82 8.85
CA ASP A 90 -1.62 -15.22 8.40
C ASP A 90 -2.85 -15.44 7.50
N TYR A 91 -4.04 -14.95 7.89
CA TYR A 91 -5.24 -15.00 7.05
C TYR A 91 -5.04 -14.29 5.70
N PHE A 92 -4.42 -13.11 5.70
CA PHE A 92 -4.10 -12.37 4.47
C PHE A 92 -3.23 -13.18 3.51
N CYS A 93 -2.24 -13.88 4.06
CA CYS A 93 -1.35 -14.75 3.29
C CYS A 93 -2.10 -15.98 2.74
N GLU A 94 -2.84 -16.68 3.60
CA GLU A 94 -3.60 -17.88 3.23
C GLU A 94 -4.64 -17.63 2.12
N LYS A 95 -5.16 -16.40 2.04
CA LYS A 95 -6.15 -16.01 1.02
C LYS A 95 -5.53 -15.38 -0.23
N GLU A 96 -4.20 -15.34 -0.34
CA GLU A 96 -3.48 -14.76 -1.48
C GLU A 96 -3.96 -13.32 -1.81
N MET A 97 -4.34 -12.55 -0.77
CA MET A 97 -4.96 -11.24 -0.96
C MET A 97 -4.04 -10.26 -1.69
N LEU A 98 -2.74 -10.31 -1.42
CA LEU A 98 -1.75 -9.51 -2.15
C LEU A 98 -1.76 -9.79 -3.65
N GLY A 99 -1.90 -11.07 -4.04
CA GLY A 99 -2.02 -11.46 -5.44
C GLY A 99 -3.30 -10.95 -6.09
N ASN A 100 -4.41 -10.98 -5.35
CA ASN A 100 -5.67 -10.38 -5.79
C ASN A 100 -5.53 -8.87 -6.02
N PHE A 101 -4.86 -8.15 -5.12
CA PHE A 101 -4.61 -6.71 -5.27
C PHE A 101 -3.82 -6.39 -6.54
N VAL A 102 -2.75 -7.15 -6.80
CA VAL A 102 -1.94 -6.99 -8.01
C VAL A 102 -2.73 -7.32 -9.27
N LYS A 103 -3.57 -8.36 -9.22
CA LYS A 103 -4.47 -8.70 -10.35
C LYS A 103 -5.43 -7.57 -10.66
N VAL A 104 -6.03 -6.94 -9.63
CA VAL A 104 -7.02 -5.86 -9.80
C VAL A 104 -6.39 -4.61 -10.39
N ILE A 105 -5.25 -4.14 -9.86
CA ILE A 105 -4.60 -2.92 -10.38
C ILE A 105 -4.13 -3.08 -11.83
N SER A 106 -3.81 -4.33 -12.23
CA SER A 106 -3.37 -4.67 -13.58
C SER A 106 -4.52 -4.77 -14.60
N MET A 107 -5.78 -4.68 -14.16
CA MET A 107 -6.92 -4.72 -15.08
C MET A 107 -6.96 -3.43 -15.92
N PRO A 108 -7.05 -3.52 -17.26
CA PRO A 108 -7.03 -2.33 -18.11
C PRO A 108 -8.19 -1.35 -17.88
N SER A 109 -9.38 -1.87 -17.57
CA SER A 109 -10.62 -1.09 -17.41
C SER A 109 -10.89 -0.62 -15.97
N ILE A 110 -10.03 -0.96 -15.00
CA ILE A 110 -10.29 -0.62 -13.60
C ILE A 110 -10.27 0.90 -13.38
N ALA A 111 -11.21 1.39 -12.57
CA ALA A 111 -11.27 2.80 -12.21
C ALA A 111 -9.96 3.28 -11.56
N VAL A 112 -9.51 4.50 -11.93
CA VAL A 112 -8.27 5.09 -11.40
C VAL A 112 -8.30 5.21 -9.87
N ALA A 113 -9.46 5.52 -9.29
CA ALA A 113 -9.64 5.58 -7.83
C ALA A 113 -9.25 4.26 -7.14
N VAL A 114 -9.58 3.11 -7.74
CA VAL A 114 -9.16 1.80 -7.21
C VAL A 114 -7.65 1.61 -7.34
N LYS A 115 -7.04 2.03 -8.46
CA LYS A 115 -5.58 1.98 -8.62
C LYS A 115 -4.87 2.81 -7.56
N ILE A 116 -5.36 4.03 -7.31
CA ILE A 116 -4.86 4.93 -6.27
C ILE A 116 -4.97 4.26 -4.90
N GLN A 117 -6.15 3.72 -4.55
CA GLN A 117 -6.36 3.06 -3.27
C GLN A 117 -5.44 1.85 -3.09
N LEU A 118 -5.23 1.04 -4.14
CA LEU A 118 -4.30 -0.09 -4.10
C LEU A 118 -2.85 0.37 -3.88
N LEU A 119 -2.40 1.42 -4.59
CA LEU A 119 -1.05 1.98 -4.38
C LEU A 119 -0.89 2.56 -2.97
N GLN A 120 -1.90 3.23 -2.43
CA GLN A 120 -1.91 3.74 -1.07
C GLN A 120 -1.82 2.60 -0.05
N THR A 121 -2.68 1.57 -0.19
CA THR A 121 -2.67 0.38 0.66
C THR A 121 -1.30 -0.29 0.62
N MET A 122 -0.73 -0.47 -0.56
CA MET A 122 0.59 -1.08 -0.71
C MET A 122 1.70 -0.24 -0.10
N SER A 123 1.69 1.08 -0.32
CA SER A 123 2.61 2.01 0.31
C SER A 123 2.53 1.93 1.83
N LEU A 124 1.32 1.89 2.40
CA LEU A 124 1.09 1.77 3.84
C LEU A 124 1.67 0.47 4.41
N LEU A 125 1.40 -0.67 3.78
CA LEU A 125 1.95 -1.96 4.21
C LEU A 125 3.47 -1.94 4.21
N THR A 126 4.10 -1.49 3.11
CA THR A 126 5.56 -1.48 3.00
C THR A 126 6.24 -0.61 4.07
N GLN A 127 5.62 0.51 4.43
CA GLN A 127 6.19 1.47 5.38
C GLN A 127 5.94 1.07 6.84
N ASN A 128 4.86 0.35 7.13
CA ASN A 128 4.41 0.13 8.51
C ASN A 128 4.50 -1.33 8.98
N LEU A 129 4.73 -2.31 8.10
CA LEU A 129 5.04 -3.67 8.53
C LEU A 129 6.36 -3.69 9.30
N ARG A 130 6.34 -4.27 10.51
CA ARG A 130 7.44 -4.26 11.48
C ARG A 130 8.16 -5.59 11.51
N THR A 131 7.42 -6.67 11.37
CA THR A 131 7.90 -8.05 11.46
C THR A 131 8.68 -8.41 10.21
N ARG A 132 9.88 -8.98 10.40
CA ARG A 132 10.75 -9.41 9.30
C ARG A 132 10.01 -10.37 8.36
N THR A 133 9.30 -11.35 8.91
CA THR A 133 8.52 -12.33 8.15
C THR A 133 7.47 -11.66 7.27
N SER A 134 6.68 -10.72 7.80
CA SER A 134 5.65 -10.01 7.05
C SER A 134 6.25 -9.21 5.89
N LEU A 135 7.37 -8.52 6.13
CA LEU A 135 8.08 -7.76 5.09
C LEU A 135 8.66 -8.69 4.02
N ILE A 136 9.30 -9.78 4.42
CA ILE A 136 9.86 -10.77 3.49
C ILE A 136 8.74 -11.35 2.64
N TYR A 137 7.58 -11.69 3.22
CA TYR A 137 6.45 -12.21 2.45
C TYR A 137 6.00 -11.22 1.37
N VAL A 138 5.82 -9.94 1.73
CA VAL A 138 5.42 -8.91 0.77
C VAL A 138 6.46 -8.75 -0.34
N PHE A 139 7.76 -8.80 -0.02
CA PHE A 139 8.84 -8.54 -0.99
C PHE A 139 9.25 -9.77 -1.81
N SER A 140 9.11 -10.97 -1.27
CA SER A 140 9.55 -12.22 -1.91
C SER A 140 8.64 -12.68 -3.03
N ASN A 141 7.40 -12.16 -3.07
CA ASN A 141 6.48 -12.51 -4.12
C ASN A 141 6.66 -11.53 -5.30
N ASP A 142 6.67 -12.06 -6.52
CA ASP A 142 6.69 -11.27 -7.76
C ASP A 142 5.53 -10.27 -7.85
N HIS A 143 4.53 -10.37 -6.97
CA HIS A 143 3.52 -9.35 -6.73
C HIS A 143 4.07 -7.92 -6.70
N ILE A 144 5.16 -7.64 -5.97
CA ILE A 144 5.72 -6.27 -5.92
C ILE A 144 6.38 -5.90 -7.24
N ASN A 145 7.11 -6.81 -7.87
CA ASN A 145 7.73 -6.57 -9.18
C ASN A 145 6.68 -6.29 -10.27
N ASN A 146 5.58 -7.03 -10.24
CA ASN A 146 4.41 -6.81 -11.09
C ASN A 146 3.76 -5.47 -10.80
N LEU A 147 3.62 -5.08 -9.53
CA LEU A 147 3.06 -3.80 -9.10
C LEU A 147 3.91 -2.61 -9.57
N ILE A 148 5.24 -2.72 -9.49
CA ILE A 148 6.19 -1.72 -10.00
C ILE A 148 6.06 -1.57 -11.52
N SER A 149 5.79 -2.67 -12.21
CA SER A 149 5.73 -2.77 -13.67
C SER A 149 4.32 -2.58 -14.24
N VAL A 150 3.34 -2.18 -13.42
CA VAL A 150 1.96 -2.00 -13.89
C VAL A 150 1.95 -1.01 -15.06
N PRO A 151 1.33 -1.40 -16.20
CA PRO A 151 1.16 -0.50 -17.32
C PRO A 151 0.12 0.58 -16.97
N CYS A 152 0.59 1.74 -16.54
CA CYS A 152 -0.23 2.92 -16.33
C CYS A 152 0.26 4.05 -17.25
N ASP A 153 -0.70 4.80 -17.81
CA ASP A 153 -0.40 6.05 -18.49
C ASP A 153 -0.16 7.15 -17.45
N TRP A 154 1.08 7.24 -16.97
CA TRP A 154 1.52 8.24 -16.00
C TRP A 154 1.40 9.68 -16.49
N SER A 155 1.22 9.89 -17.80
CA SER A 155 1.04 11.22 -18.39
C SER A 155 -0.41 11.70 -18.32
N ALA A 156 -1.36 10.77 -18.23
CA ALA A 156 -2.78 11.09 -18.15
C ALA A 156 -3.25 11.45 -16.73
N ASP A 157 -2.56 10.97 -15.70
CA ASP A 157 -2.97 11.15 -14.30
C ASP A 157 -1.77 11.41 -13.37
N GLU A 158 -1.54 12.69 -13.06
CA GLU A 158 -0.45 13.14 -12.18
C GLU A 158 -0.64 12.66 -10.72
N GLU A 159 -1.88 12.51 -10.27
CA GLU A 159 -2.18 12.05 -8.92
C GLU A 159 -1.78 10.57 -8.76
N LEU A 160 -2.16 9.73 -9.71
CA LEU A 160 -1.78 8.32 -9.75
C LEU A 160 -0.24 8.17 -9.78
N LEU A 161 0.45 8.99 -10.56
CA LEU A 161 1.91 9.03 -10.60
C LEU A 161 2.51 9.38 -9.23
N SER A 162 1.94 10.35 -8.52
CA SER A 162 2.38 10.75 -7.17
C SER A 162 2.30 9.59 -6.16
N TYR A 163 1.21 8.82 -6.18
CA TYR A 163 1.08 7.64 -5.33
C TYR A 163 2.05 6.53 -5.73
N TYR A 164 2.27 6.33 -7.04
CA TYR A 164 3.25 5.37 -7.53
C TYR A 164 4.67 5.69 -7.06
N VAL A 165 5.13 6.94 -7.22
CA VAL A 165 6.49 7.33 -6.80
C VAL A 165 6.66 7.26 -5.29
N THR A 166 5.59 7.51 -4.54
CA THR A 166 5.56 7.35 -3.08
C THR A 166 5.70 5.90 -2.68
N PHE A 167 4.98 4.99 -3.35
CA PHE A 167 5.07 3.56 -3.14
C PHE A 167 6.48 3.02 -3.42
N VAL A 168 7.06 3.27 -4.60
CA VAL A 168 8.38 2.75 -4.96
C VAL A 168 9.51 3.34 -4.09
N LYS A 169 9.41 4.61 -3.72
CA LYS A 169 10.31 5.23 -2.74
C LYS A 169 10.17 4.54 -1.37
N GLY A 170 8.95 4.23 -0.95
CA GLY A 170 8.65 3.50 0.28
C GLY A 170 9.34 2.13 0.30
N LEU A 171 9.29 1.38 -0.79
CA LEU A 171 10.01 0.11 -0.94
C LEU A 171 11.52 0.29 -0.78
N ALA A 172 12.11 1.22 -1.53
CA ALA A 172 13.56 1.45 -1.54
C ALA A 172 14.11 1.81 -0.15
N LEU A 173 13.35 2.57 0.64
CA LEU A 173 13.73 2.95 2.01
C LEU A 173 13.65 1.81 3.04
N ARG A 174 13.06 0.67 2.67
CA ARG A 174 12.96 -0.52 3.54
C ARG A 174 13.99 -1.59 3.18
N LEU A 175 14.81 -1.35 2.16
CA LEU A 175 15.80 -2.32 1.72
C LEU A 175 16.95 -2.46 2.72
N ASP A 176 17.34 -3.70 2.92
CA ASP A 176 18.65 -4.12 3.43
C ASP A 176 19.29 -5.03 2.36
N PRO A 177 20.57 -5.42 2.49
CA PRO A 177 21.25 -6.21 1.45
C PRO A 177 20.52 -7.52 1.13
N GLU A 178 19.88 -8.15 2.10
CA GLU A 178 19.10 -9.39 1.90
C GLU A 178 17.82 -9.10 1.12
N MET A 179 17.04 -8.09 1.52
CA MET A 179 15.82 -7.68 0.82
C MET A 179 16.09 -7.24 -0.61
N LEU A 180 17.21 -6.55 -0.85
CA LEU A 180 17.60 -6.10 -2.17
C LEU A 180 17.70 -7.29 -3.14
N THR A 181 18.23 -8.45 -2.71
CA THR A 181 18.33 -9.65 -3.54
C THR A 181 16.98 -10.20 -4.00
N LEU A 182 15.92 -10.00 -3.22
CA LEU A 182 14.56 -10.46 -3.55
C LEU A 182 13.97 -9.72 -4.77
N PHE A 183 14.51 -8.55 -5.12
CA PHE A 183 14.06 -7.78 -6.28
C PHE A 183 14.81 -8.13 -7.58
N PHE A 184 15.86 -8.95 -7.52
CA PHE A 184 16.59 -9.40 -8.69
C PHE A 184 15.98 -10.69 -9.25
N HIS A 185 15.40 -10.61 -10.45
CA HIS A 185 14.86 -11.78 -11.16
C HIS A 185 15.44 -11.86 -12.56
N SER A 186 16.18 -12.94 -12.87
CA SER A 186 16.74 -13.21 -14.21
C SER A 186 17.46 -11.98 -14.81
N ASP A 187 18.38 -11.39 -14.03
CA ASP A 187 19.14 -10.17 -14.38
C ASP A 187 18.29 -8.91 -14.60
N GLN A 188 17.03 -8.90 -14.17
CA GLN A 188 16.18 -7.71 -14.14
C GLN A 188 16.06 -7.18 -12.72
N PHE A 189 16.27 -5.87 -12.57
CA PHE A 189 16.07 -5.15 -11.32
C PHE A 189 15.01 -4.06 -11.50
N VAL A 190 13.75 -4.49 -11.53
CA VAL A 190 12.60 -3.62 -11.89
C VAL A 190 12.41 -2.45 -10.94
N LEU A 191 12.78 -2.62 -9.67
CA LEU A 191 12.72 -1.56 -8.66
C LEU A 191 13.61 -0.36 -9.01
N TYR A 192 14.67 -0.56 -9.79
CA TYR A 192 15.50 0.52 -10.31
C TYR A 192 15.14 0.91 -11.75
N THR A 193 15.05 -0.07 -12.66
CA THR A 193 14.96 0.19 -14.11
C THR A 193 13.63 0.79 -14.56
N VAL A 194 12.55 0.61 -13.79
CA VAL A 194 11.25 1.24 -14.09
C VAL A 194 11.19 2.67 -13.55
N PRO A 195 11.41 2.94 -12.24
CA PRO A 195 11.26 4.29 -11.71
C PRO A 195 12.30 5.29 -12.24
N ILE A 196 13.50 4.84 -12.63
CA ILE A 196 14.55 5.73 -13.16
C ILE A 196 14.13 6.44 -14.46
N ARG A 197 13.18 5.87 -15.21
CA ARG A 197 12.62 6.50 -16.42
C ARG A 197 11.93 7.83 -16.12
N LEU A 198 11.49 8.04 -14.88
CA LEU A 198 10.86 9.26 -14.39
C LEU A 198 11.87 10.31 -13.90
N TYR A 199 13.18 10.07 -14.04
CA TYR A 199 14.24 10.96 -13.55
C TYR A 199 14.12 12.41 -14.05
N ASN A 200 13.66 12.60 -15.29
CA ASN A 200 13.47 13.90 -15.91
C ASN A 200 11.99 14.34 -15.95
N SER A 201 11.17 13.86 -15.02
CA SER A 201 9.77 14.29 -14.88
C SER A 201 9.69 15.81 -14.69
N ALA A 202 8.63 16.45 -15.19
CA ALA A 202 8.36 17.88 -15.00
C ALA A 202 8.09 18.22 -13.51
N ASP A 203 7.51 17.27 -12.76
CA ASP A 203 7.22 17.43 -11.34
C ASP A 203 8.48 17.27 -10.48
N ALA A 204 8.78 18.30 -9.67
CA ALA A 204 9.91 18.32 -8.76
C ALA A 204 9.83 17.24 -7.67
N MET A 205 8.64 16.91 -7.18
CA MET A 205 8.42 15.89 -6.15
C MET A 205 8.68 14.48 -6.71
N VAL A 206 8.27 14.22 -7.96
CA VAL A 206 8.60 12.98 -8.68
C VAL A 206 10.11 12.84 -8.82
N ARG A 207 10.80 13.87 -9.34
CA ARG A 207 12.26 13.86 -9.46
C ARG A 207 12.96 13.62 -8.12
N THR A 208 12.48 14.24 -7.06
CA THR A 208 13.04 14.08 -5.71
C THR A 208 12.85 12.64 -5.22
N SER A 209 11.67 12.06 -5.41
CA SER A 209 11.39 10.68 -5.01
C SER A 209 12.25 9.66 -5.77
N VAL A 210 12.44 9.84 -7.08
CA VAL A 210 13.33 8.98 -7.89
C VAL A 210 14.79 9.09 -7.44
N ARG A 211 15.25 10.30 -7.08
CA ARG A 211 16.60 10.49 -6.53
C ARG A 211 16.77 9.82 -5.17
N THR A 212 15.80 9.96 -4.27
CA THR A 212 15.82 9.27 -2.97
C THR A 212 15.86 7.75 -3.15
N LEU A 213 15.03 7.21 -4.06
CA LEU A 213 15.06 5.79 -4.42
C LEU A 213 16.44 5.37 -4.93
N THR A 214 17.02 6.14 -5.85
CA THR A 214 18.35 5.86 -6.40
C THR A 214 19.40 5.83 -5.31
N LEU A 215 19.43 6.85 -4.44
CA LEU A 215 20.38 6.91 -3.34
C LEU A 215 20.20 5.76 -2.34
N ALA A 216 18.96 5.41 -1.99
CA ALA A 216 18.67 4.31 -1.09
C ALA A 216 19.18 2.96 -1.63
N ILE A 217 18.97 2.70 -2.92
CA ILE A 217 19.48 1.50 -3.58
C ILE A 217 21.02 1.48 -3.57
N TYR A 218 21.66 2.58 -3.95
CA TYR A 218 23.13 2.66 -3.99
C TYR A 218 23.77 2.55 -2.59
N GLN A 219 23.06 2.95 -1.53
CA GLN A 219 23.53 2.79 -0.15
C GLN A 219 23.53 1.32 0.32
N VAL A 220 22.63 0.50 -0.23
CA VAL A 220 22.43 -0.89 0.18
C VAL A 220 23.12 -1.88 -0.78
N ALA A 221 23.36 -1.47 -2.02
CA ALA A 221 23.98 -2.28 -3.06
C ALA A 221 25.41 -2.72 -2.67
N ASP A 222 25.61 -4.04 -2.57
CA ASP A 222 26.96 -4.64 -2.54
C ASP A 222 27.60 -4.58 -3.95
N ARG A 223 28.90 -4.86 -4.07
CA ARG A 223 29.67 -4.82 -5.33
C ARG A 223 28.95 -5.49 -6.50
N SER A 224 28.33 -6.66 -6.29
CA SER A 224 27.60 -7.37 -7.35
C SER A 224 26.35 -6.63 -7.84
N CYS A 225 25.66 -5.89 -6.97
CA CYS A 225 24.55 -5.01 -7.38
C CYS A 225 25.07 -3.75 -8.08
N MET A 226 26.22 -3.23 -7.65
CA MET A 226 26.85 -2.06 -8.27
C MET A 226 27.31 -2.34 -9.70
N ASP A 227 27.75 -3.58 -10.00
CA ASP A 227 28.12 -4.00 -11.36
C ASP A 227 26.93 -4.01 -12.34
N PHE A 228 25.68 -4.09 -11.85
CA PHE A 228 24.47 -3.95 -12.69
C PHE A 228 24.07 -2.48 -12.91
N LEU A 229 24.44 -1.59 -12.00
CA LEU A 229 24.01 -0.19 -11.99
C LEU A 229 24.93 0.74 -12.81
N VAL A 230 26.13 0.28 -13.18
CA VAL A 230 27.15 0.99 -13.97
C VAL A 230 27.11 0.54 -15.44
#